data_AF-A0A1I0VKQ1-F1
#
_entry.id   AF-A0A1I0VKQ1-F1
#
_cell.length_a   1.000
_cell.length_b   1.000
_cell.length_c   1.000
_cell.angle_alpha   90.00
_cell.angle_beta   90.00
_cell.angle_gamma   90.00
#
_symmetry.space_group_name_H-M   'P 1'
#
loop_
_entity.id
_entity.type
_entity.pdbx_description
1 polymer ?
#
loop_
_entity_poly.entity_id
_entity_poly.type
_entity_poly.pdbx_seq_one_letter_code
_entity_poly.pdbx_strand_id
1 'polypeptide(L)' 'MTNPMNKLRSAFARRAEYSRLVNEIRGMSNETALDLGIFRSDAHRIAREAVYGDH' A
#
# COMPACT_ATOMS: atom_id res chain seq x y z
N MET A 1 24.19 -13.27 -7.57
CA MET A 1 24.50 -11.82 -7.55
C MET A 1 23.25 -11.05 -7.96
N THR A 2 22.58 -10.31 -7.07
CA THR A 2 21.40 -9.51 -7.44
C THR A 2 21.79 -8.35 -8.34
N ASN A 3 21.34 -8.39 -9.61
CA ASN A 3 21.55 -7.33 -10.58
C ASN A 3 20.91 -6.01 -10.08
N PRO A 4 21.64 -4.90 -9.99
CA PRO A 4 21.12 -3.63 -9.45
C PRO A 4 19.87 -3.12 -10.19
N MET A 5 19.73 -3.39 -11.50
CA MET A 5 18.50 -3.06 -12.25
C MET A 5 17.28 -3.84 -11.75
N ASN A 6 17.45 -5.08 -11.29
CA ASN A 6 16.34 -5.86 -10.74
C ASN A 6 15.87 -5.27 -9.40
N LYS A 7 16.80 -4.81 -8.55
CA LYS A 7 16.44 -4.13 -7.29
C LYS A 7 15.66 -2.84 -7.54
N LEU A 8 16.07 -2.05 -8.53
CA LEU A 8 15.34 -0.84 -8.93
C LEU A 8 13.95 -1.18 -9.44
N ARG A 9 13.82 -2.16 -10.34
CA ARG A 9 12.51 -2.60 -10.86
C ARG A 9 11.57 -3.05 -9.74
N SER A 10 12.06 -3.83 -8.78
CA SER A 10 11.28 -4.26 -7.62
C SER A 10 10.93 -3.11 -6.67
N ALA A 11 11.77 -2.07 -6.57
CA ALA A 11 11.44 -0.87 -5.78
C ALA A 11 10.31 -0.07 -6.44
N PHE A 12 10.36 0.12 -7.76
CA PHE A 12 9.29 0.78 -8.52
C PHE A 12 7.97 0.01 -8.44
N ALA A 13 8.01 -1.32 -8.59
CA ALA A 13 6.82 -2.15 -8.46
C ALA A 13 6.16 -2.00 -7.08
N ARG A 14 6.95 -2.08 -6.00
CA ARG A 14 6.45 -1.84 -4.63
C ARG A 14 5.88 -0.43 -4.48
N ARG A 15 6.50 0.60 -5.04
CA ARG A 15 5.99 1.97 -4.94
C ARG A 15 4.66 2.16 -5.69
N ALA A 16 4.50 1.48 -6.83
CA ALA A 16 3.24 1.49 -7.58
C ALA A 16 2.11 0.83 -6.77
N GLU A 17 2.37 -0.36 -6.22
CA GLU A 17 1.42 -1.07 -5.35
C GLU A 17 1.04 -0.25 -4.11
N TYR A 18 2.01 0.38 -3.44
CA TYR A 18 1.76 1.27 -2.31
C TYR A 18 0.81 2.41 -2.68
N SER A 19 1.09 3.10 -3.80
CA SER A 19 0.28 4.25 -4.22
C SER A 19 -1.14 3.81 -4.61
N ARG A 20 -1.27 2.64 -5.23
CA ARG A 20 -2.56 2.04 -5.56
C ARG A 20 -3.38 1.75 -4.31
N LEU A 21 -2.78 1.07 -3.32
CA LEU A 21 -3.47 0.73 -2.07
C LEU A 21 -3.94 1.96 -1.29
N VAL A 22 -3.10 3.00 -1.21
CA VAL A 22 -3.47 4.26 -0.55
C VAL A 22 -4.70 4.88 -1.21
N ASN A 23 -4.72 4.92 -2.55
CA ASN A 23 -5.85 5.50 -3.29
C ASN A 23 -7.11 4.66 -3.13
N GLU A 24 -6.99 3.32 -3.12
CA GLU A 24 -8.10 2.41 -2.92
C GLU A 24 -8.74 2.61 -1.54
N ILE A 25 -7.94 2.61 -0.47
CA ILE A 25 -8.43 2.79 0.91
C ILE A 25 -9.05 4.18 1.10
N ARG A 26 -8.44 5.22 0.53
CA ARG A 26 -9.00 6.59 0.61
C ARG A 26 -10.30 6.72 -0.18
N GLY A 27 -10.39 6.03 -1.31
CA GLY A 27 -11.54 6.01 -2.21
C GLY A 27 -12.68 5.10 -1.75
N MET A 28 -12.47 4.22 -0.76
CA MET A 28 -13.56 3.42 -0.19
C MET A 28 -14.72 4.29 0.27
N SER A 29 -15.95 3.80 0.17
CA SER A 29 -17.11 4.44 0.77
C SER A 29 -17.05 4.38 2.30
N ASN A 30 -17.81 5.23 2.99
CA ASN A 30 -17.81 5.23 4.46
C ASN A 30 -18.37 3.92 4.99
N GLU A 31 -19.42 3.39 4.36
CA GLU A 31 -20.00 2.09 4.70
C GLU A 31 -18.96 0.96 4.60
N THR A 32 -18.21 0.86 3.50
CA THR A 32 -17.23 -0.22 3.29
C THR A 32 -16.06 -0.08 4.26
N ALA A 33 -15.58 1.16 4.46
CA ALA A 33 -14.52 1.41 5.43
C ALA A 33 -14.96 1.00 6.85
N LEU A 34 -16.20 1.32 7.25
CA LEU A 34 -16.76 0.95 8.55
C LEU A 34 -16.96 -0.56 8.70
N ASP A 35 -17.49 -1.23 7.67
CA ASP A 35 -17.72 -2.68 7.66
C ASP A 35 -16.41 -3.47 7.82
N LEU A 36 -15.35 -3.02 7.15
CA LEU A 36 -14.01 -3.61 7.24
C LEU A 36 -13.24 -3.18 8.50
N GLY A 37 -13.78 -2.26 9.31
CA GLY A 37 -13.06 -1.66 10.45
C GLY A 37 -11.81 -0.88 10.04
N ILE A 38 -11.77 -0.36 8.80
CA ILE A 38 -10.65 0.39 8.25
C ILE A 38 -10.86 1.90 8.43
N PHE A 39 -9.93 2.55 9.10
CA PHE A 39 -9.87 4.00 9.11
C PHE A 39 -9.13 4.51 7.88
N ARG A 40 -9.80 5.29 7.02
CA ARG A 40 -9.17 5.83 5.80
C ARG A 40 -7.96 6.72 6.08
N SER A 41 -7.91 7.35 7.26
CA SER A 41 -6.75 8.11 7.74
C SER A 41 -5.48 7.24 7.86
N ASP A 42 -5.66 5.95 8.14
CA ASP A 42 -4.59 4.96 8.25
C ASP A 42 -4.17 4.36 6.91
N ALA A 43 -4.73 4.83 5.78
CA ALA A 43 -4.42 4.29 4.45
C ALA A 43 -2.91 4.19 4.18
N HIS A 44 -2.14 5.18 4.61
CA HIS A 44 -0.68 5.17 4.46
C HIS A 44 0.03 4.12 5.32
N ARG A 45 -0.46 3.90 6.54
CA ARG A 45 0.09 2.90 7.47
C ARG A 45 -0.21 1.50 6.93
N ILE A 46 -1.47 1.21 6.64
CA ILE A 46 -1.93 -0.07 6.09
C ILE A 46 -1.20 -0.40 4.77
N ALA A 47 -1.10 0.58 3.86
CA ALA A 47 -0.40 0.37 2.60
C ALA A 47 1.10 0.11 2.78
N ARG A 48 1.74 0.73 3.77
CA ARG A 48 3.16 0.51 4.07
C ARG A 48 3.39 -0.89 4.66
N GLU A 49 2.59 -1.27 5.63
CA GLU A 49 2.60 -2.60 6.26
C GLU A 49 2.42 -3.69 5.20
N ALA A 50 1.41 -3.56 4.33
CA ALA A 50 1.10 -4.54 3.30
C ALA A 50 2.20 -4.69 2.22
N VAL A 51 2.86 -3.60 1.82
CA VAL A 51 3.82 -3.60 0.70
C VAL A 51 5.26 -3.83 1.15
N TYR A 52 5.64 -3.30 2.31
CA TYR A 52 7.01 -3.33 2.81
C TYR A 52 7.21 -4.25 4.00
N GLY A 53 6.14 -4.71 4.66
CA GLY A 53 6.23 -5.59 5.83
C GLY A 53 6.76 -4.88 7.08
N ASP A 54 6.50 -3.58 7.21
CA ASP A 54 6.91 -2.74 8.35
C ASP A 54 6.10 -3.17 9.60
N HIS A 55 6.64 -4.06 10.43
CA HIS A 55 6.06 -4.54 11.70
C HIS A 55 7.12 -4.50 12.80
#